data_AF-A0A4S4KE04-F1
#
_entry.id   AF-A0A4S4KE04-F1
#
_cell.length_a   1.000
_cell.length_b   1.000
_cell.length_c   1.000
_cell.angle_alpha   90.00
_cell.angle_beta   90.00
_cell.angle_gamma   90.00
#
_symmetry.space_group_name_H-M   'P 1'
#
loop_
_entity.id
_entity.type
_entity.pdbx_description
1 polymer ?
#
loop_
_entity_poly.entity_id
_entity_poly.type
_entity_poly.pdbx_seq_one_letter_code
_entity_poly.pdbx_strand_id
1 'polypeptide(L)'
;MYYGVEPQIASSQTGYKWSFASKTSKADSDALKAARAAVGAATYNRSPSDYMPVAGGSGRVQGPTLPSQSDLTLAREDVDVRLHTDRDLKRKRNKKEEKERVEDMVGPKEVGRDGMLEKKRARREADRSFREKGDDGFEADESTLMGGGDSFRERLAKRDAARKRVEEKKFGPREEREAATRERADVIRQKDRATMDMFMQMAKEKFG
;
A
#
# COMPACT_ATOMS: atom_id res chain seq x y z
N MET A 1 -29.75 10.05 -1.26
CA MET A 1 -30.08 10.69 -2.55
C MET A 1 -30.35 12.16 -2.31
N TYR A 2 -29.52 13.07 -2.82
CA TYR A 2 -29.80 14.51 -2.76
C TYR A 2 -30.62 14.92 -3.98
N TYR A 3 -31.95 14.88 -3.85
CA TYR A 3 -32.84 15.59 -4.78
C TYR A 3 -32.86 17.07 -4.35
N GLY A 4 -32.58 17.97 -5.30
CA GLY A 4 -32.87 19.40 -5.13
C GLY A 4 -31.71 20.31 -4.73
N VAL A 5 -30.44 19.91 -4.86
CA VAL A 5 -29.36 20.90 -4.78
C VAL A 5 -29.30 21.63 -6.12
N GLU A 6 -30.01 22.75 -6.21
CA GLU A 6 -29.76 23.73 -7.27
C GLU A 6 -28.25 24.02 -7.32
N PRO A 7 -27.65 24.09 -8.53
CA PRO A 7 -26.22 24.26 -8.67
C PRO A 7 -25.80 25.56 -7.97
N GLN A 8 -25.23 25.42 -6.78
CA GLN A 8 -24.76 26.53 -5.97
C GLN A 8 -23.67 27.24 -6.77
N ILE A 9 -23.88 28.54 -7.03
CA ILE A 9 -22.89 29.38 -7.69
C ILE A 9 -21.65 29.37 -6.79
N ALA A 10 -20.44 29.22 -7.34
CA ALA A 10 -19.21 29.14 -6.54
C ALA A 10 -19.06 30.32 -5.53
N SER A 11 -19.70 31.47 -5.82
CA SER A 11 -19.77 32.64 -4.94
C SER A 11 -20.74 32.53 -3.75
N SER A 12 -21.50 31.45 -3.60
CA SER A 12 -22.38 31.19 -2.44
C SER A 12 -21.71 30.35 -1.36
N GLN A 13 -20.66 29.59 -1.70
CA GLN A 13 -19.93 28.74 -0.74
C GLN A 13 -18.87 29.50 0.07
N THR A 14 -18.43 30.67 -0.43
CA THR A 14 -17.45 31.52 0.25
C THR A 14 -17.97 32.95 0.35
N GLY A 15 -17.69 33.65 1.46
CA GLY A 15 -18.08 35.05 1.66
C GLY A 15 -17.43 36.04 0.68
N TYR A 16 -16.45 35.59 -0.11
CA TYR A 16 -15.72 36.41 -1.07
C TYR A 16 -16.45 36.46 -2.42
N LYS A 17 -16.65 37.66 -2.97
CA LYS A 17 -17.32 37.89 -4.25
C LYS A 17 -16.29 38.06 -5.36
N TRP A 18 -16.03 36.99 -6.11
CA TRP A 18 -15.09 37.00 -7.23
C TRP A 18 -15.78 37.63 -8.46
N SER A 19 -15.15 38.62 -9.11
CA SER A 19 -15.77 39.45 -10.16
C SER A 19 -16.08 38.73 -11.48
N PHE A 20 -15.47 37.58 -11.76
CA PHE A 20 -15.86 36.74 -12.91
C PHE A 20 -17.09 35.89 -12.62
N ALA A 21 -17.42 35.62 -11.36
CA ALA A 21 -18.63 34.87 -11.01
C ALA A 21 -19.89 35.72 -11.17
N SER A 22 -19.77 37.05 -11.09
CA SER A 22 -20.89 37.99 -11.27
C SER A 22 -21.13 38.41 -12.72
N LYS A 23 -20.17 38.19 -13.63
CA LYS A 23 -20.23 38.58 -15.05
C LYS A 23 -20.26 37.38 -15.99
N THR A 24 -20.97 36.32 -15.63
CA THR A 24 -21.10 35.15 -16.52
C THR A 24 -22.16 35.42 -17.58
N SER A 25 -21.83 35.20 -18.86
CA SER A 25 -22.81 35.25 -19.92
C SER A 25 -23.65 33.96 -19.92
N LYS A 26 -24.84 34.00 -20.54
CA LYS A 26 -25.68 32.81 -20.67
C LYS A 26 -24.94 31.65 -21.38
N ALA A 27 -24.11 31.99 -22.37
CA ALA A 27 -23.27 31.01 -23.07
C ALA A 27 -22.24 30.36 -22.13
N ASP A 28 -21.61 31.12 -21.23
CA ASP A 28 -20.68 30.57 -20.23
C ASP A 28 -21.41 29.66 -19.23
N SER A 29 -22.64 30.03 -18.84
CA SER A 29 -23.44 29.22 -17.93
C SER A 29 -23.85 27.88 -18.53
N ASP A 30 -24.18 27.85 -19.83
CA ASP A 30 -24.52 26.63 -20.56
C ASP A 30 -23.28 25.75 -20.79
N ALA A 31 -22.13 26.35 -21.10
CA ALA A 31 -20.86 25.63 -21.21
C ALA A 31 -20.46 24.96 -19.88
N LEU A 32 -20.61 25.67 -18.76
CA LEU A 32 -20.35 25.12 -17.42
C LEU A 32 -21.35 24.00 -17.06
N LYS A 33 -22.60 24.11 -17.47
CA LYS A 33 -23.61 23.07 -17.27
C LYS A 33 -23.29 21.82 -18.09
N ALA A 34 -22.88 21.98 -19.34
CA ALA A 34 -22.45 20.89 -20.20
C ALA A 34 -21.20 20.18 -19.66
N ALA A 35 -20.20 20.94 -19.22
CA ALA A 35 -18.99 20.38 -18.60
C ALA A 35 -19.30 19.56 -17.34
N ARG A 36 -20.18 20.07 -16.46
CA ARG A 36 -20.62 19.34 -15.26
C ARG A 36 -21.42 18.09 -15.61
N ALA A 37 -22.29 18.14 -16.62
CA ALA A 37 -23.04 16.98 -17.09
C ALA A 37 -22.10 15.89 -17.67
N ALA A 38 -21.08 16.29 -18.43
CA ALA A 38 -20.08 15.38 -18.98
C ALA A 38 -19.24 14.70 -17.88
N VAL A 39 -18.80 15.46 -16.88
CA VAL A 39 -18.07 14.91 -15.71
C VAL A 39 -18.99 13.96 -14.94
N GLY A 40 -20.24 14.35 -14.66
CA GLY A 40 -21.20 13.51 -13.96
C GLY A 40 -21.52 12.20 -14.71
N ALA A 41 -21.60 12.23 -16.04
CA ALA A 41 -21.77 11.04 -16.86
C ALA A 41 -20.52 10.12 -16.77
N ALA A 42 -19.32 10.69 -16.82
CA ALA A 42 -18.07 9.95 -16.74
C ALA A 42 -17.77 9.35 -15.35
N THR A 43 -18.18 10.03 -14.27
CA THR A 43 -17.93 9.56 -12.90
C THR A 43 -19.03 8.66 -12.35
N TYR A 44 -20.30 8.90 -12.73
CA TYR A 44 -21.44 8.22 -12.11
C TYR A 44 -22.23 7.29 -13.05
N ASN A 45 -21.79 7.07 -14.29
CA ASN A 45 -22.44 6.18 -15.27
C ASN A 45 -23.96 6.41 -15.37
N ARG A 46 -24.39 7.68 -15.19
CA ARG A 46 -25.79 8.07 -15.10
C ARG A 46 -26.26 8.58 -16.46
N SER A 47 -27.23 7.88 -17.07
CA SER A 47 -27.77 8.26 -18.36
C SER A 47 -28.73 9.45 -18.19
N PRO A 48 -28.75 10.44 -19.10
CA PRO A 48 -29.72 11.55 -19.06
C PRO A 48 -31.18 11.09 -19.20
N SER A 49 -31.42 9.81 -19.52
CA SER A 49 -32.74 9.16 -19.51
C SER A 49 -33.33 8.92 -18.11
N ASP A 50 -32.55 9.06 -17.03
CA ASP A 50 -33.01 8.81 -15.65
C ASP A 50 -33.80 9.99 -15.05
N TYR A 51 -34.24 10.93 -15.88
CA TYR A 51 -35.01 12.13 -15.50
C TYR A 51 -36.52 11.99 -15.74
N MET A 52 -37.05 10.75 -15.82
CA MET A 52 -38.49 10.52 -15.79
C MET A 52 -38.96 10.29 -14.34
N PRO A 53 -39.96 11.03 -13.83
CA PRO A 53 -40.54 10.76 -12.53
C PRO A 53 -41.32 9.44 -12.58
N VAL A 54 -40.69 8.35 -12.16
CA VAL A 54 -41.43 7.13 -11.79
C VAL A 54 -42.26 7.48 -10.56
N ALA A 55 -43.58 7.47 -10.73
CA ALA A 55 -44.54 7.54 -9.64
C ALA A 55 -44.27 6.39 -8.65
N GLY A 56 -43.64 6.73 -7.52
CA GLY A 56 -43.35 5.78 -6.45
C GLY A 56 -44.62 5.37 -5.73
N GLY A 57 -45.17 4.21 -6.07
CA GLY A 57 -46.17 3.52 -5.28
C GLY A 57 -45.58 3.11 -3.94
N SER A 58 -46.01 3.79 -2.87
CA SER A 58 -45.70 3.43 -1.48
C SER A 58 -46.49 2.18 -1.07
N GLY A 59 -46.00 1.01 -1.47
CA GLY A 59 -46.40 -0.28 -0.88
C GLY A 59 -45.47 -0.62 0.28
N ARG A 60 -46.02 -0.80 1.49
CA ARG A 60 -45.25 -1.27 2.66
C ARG A 60 -44.84 -2.73 2.42
N VAL A 61 -43.63 -2.96 1.96
CA VAL A 61 -43.06 -4.31 1.84
C VAL A 61 -42.65 -4.79 3.24
N GLN A 62 -43.42 -5.69 3.82
CA GLN A 62 -43.04 -6.45 5.02
C GLN A 62 -42.33 -7.74 4.58
N GLY A 63 -41.02 -7.79 4.79
CA GLY A 63 -40.16 -8.95 4.54
C GLY A 63 -38.69 -8.54 4.42
N PRO A 64 -37.72 -9.47 4.52
CA PRO A 64 -36.32 -9.17 4.25
C PRO A 64 -36.19 -8.69 2.81
N THR A 65 -35.90 -7.41 2.64
CA THR A 65 -35.71 -6.79 1.33
C THR A 65 -34.29 -7.05 0.85
N LEU A 66 -34.10 -7.10 -0.46
CA LEU A 66 -32.75 -7.09 -1.04
C LEU A 66 -32.03 -5.83 -0.55
N PRO A 67 -30.74 -5.92 -0.17
CA PRO A 67 -29.99 -4.77 0.32
C PRO A 67 -30.04 -3.65 -0.70
N SER A 68 -30.34 -2.44 -0.23
CA SER A 68 -30.35 -1.27 -1.09
C SER A 68 -28.93 -1.00 -1.62
N GLN A 69 -28.81 -0.25 -2.70
CA GLN A 69 -27.49 0.15 -3.21
C GLN A 69 -26.66 0.88 -2.14
N SER A 70 -27.30 1.66 -1.27
CA SER A 70 -26.65 2.29 -0.11
C SER A 70 -26.15 1.27 0.91
N ASP A 71 -26.88 0.19 1.15
CA ASP A 71 -26.46 -0.85 2.08
C ASP A 71 -25.26 -1.64 1.51
N LEU A 72 -25.24 -1.86 0.19
CA LEU A 72 -24.10 -2.49 -0.48
C LEU A 72 -22.85 -1.62 -0.44
N THR A 73 -22.98 -0.30 -0.58
CA THR A 73 -21.83 0.62 -0.43
C THR A 73 -21.34 0.64 1.02
N LEU A 74 -22.25 0.70 1.98
CA LEU A 74 -21.90 0.68 3.41
C LEU A 74 -21.19 -0.62 3.79
N ALA A 75 -21.68 -1.76 3.32
CA ALA A 75 -21.05 -3.05 3.58
C ALA A 75 -19.62 -3.15 3.01
N ARG A 76 -19.35 -2.52 1.86
CA ARG A 76 -17.99 -2.46 1.29
C ARG A 76 -17.08 -1.59 2.13
N GLU A 77 -17.55 -0.40 2.51
CA GLU A 77 -16.79 0.53 3.36
C GLU A 77 -16.48 -0.09 4.73
N ASP A 78 -17.44 -0.79 5.34
CA ASP A 78 -17.25 -1.51 6.60
C ASP A 78 -16.16 -2.59 6.50
N VAL A 79 -16.11 -3.33 5.39
CA VAL A 79 -15.07 -4.34 5.16
C VAL A 79 -13.70 -3.67 5.03
N ASP A 80 -13.60 -2.58 4.27
CA ASP A 80 -12.33 -1.86 4.09
C ASP A 80 -11.83 -1.26 5.41
N VAL A 81 -12.73 -0.68 6.21
CA VAL A 81 -12.42 -0.17 7.55
C VAL A 81 -11.92 -1.31 8.44
N ARG A 82 -12.61 -2.45 8.49
CA ARG A 82 -12.20 -3.62 9.29
C ARG A 82 -10.83 -4.14 8.89
N LEU A 83 -10.56 -4.27 7.60
CA LEU A 83 -9.26 -4.73 7.09
C LEU A 83 -8.14 -3.76 7.49
N HIS A 84 -8.41 -2.46 7.42
CA HIS A 84 -7.45 -1.44 7.86
C HIS A 84 -7.19 -1.52 9.36
N THR A 85 -8.25 -1.60 10.18
CA THR A 85 -8.12 -1.71 11.63
C THR A 85 -7.39 -2.98 12.04
N ASP A 86 -7.70 -4.11 11.42
CA ASP A 86 -7.06 -5.40 11.70
C ASP A 86 -5.57 -5.36 11.36
N ARG A 87 -5.20 -4.74 10.24
CA ARG A 87 -3.79 -4.57 9.87
C ARG A 87 -3.04 -3.72 10.89
N ASP A 88 -3.65 -2.64 11.36
CA ASP A 88 -3.02 -1.75 12.34
C ASP A 88 -2.95 -2.37 13.74
N LEU A 89 -3.97 -3.11 14.16
CA LEU A 89 -3.95 -3.90 15.39
C LEU A 89 -2.89 -5.00 15.32
N LYS A 90 -2.77 -5.71 14.20
CA LYS A 90 -1.72 -6.71 13.99
C LYS A 90 -0.33 -6.09 14.07
N ARG A 91 -0.10 -4.93 13.45
CA ARG A 91 1.17 -4.20 13.56
C ARG A 91 1.47 -3.80 15.01
N LYS A 92 0.49 -3.27 15.74
CA LYS A 92 0.64 -2.90 17.15
C LYS A 92 0.96 -4.11 18.03
N ARG A 93 0.29 -5.24 17.80
CA ARG A 93 0.54 -6.50 18.49
C ARG A 93 1.94 -7.02 18.22
N ASN A 94 2.33 -7.12 16.94
CA ASN A 94 3.67 -7.56 16.57
C ASN A 94 4.76 -6.67 17.18
N LYS A 95 4.57 -5.35 17.16
CA LYS A 95 5.51 -4.40 17.77
C LYS A 95 5.60 -4.58 19.30
N LYS A 96 4.49 -4.91 19.96
CA LYS A 96 4.47 -5.20 21.39
C LYS A 96 5.21 -6.51 21.70
N GLU A 97 4.91 -7.58 20.97
CA GLU A 97 5.56 -8.89 21.12
C GLU A 97 7.07 -8.82 20.82
N GLU A 98 7.46 -8.05 19.81
CA GLU A 98 8.88 -7.80 19.50
C GLU A 98 9.56 -7.01 20.61
N LYS A 99 8.90 -5.98 21.14
CA LYS A 99 9.40 -5.22 22.28
C LYS A 99 9.57 -6.11 23.52
N GLU A 100 8.57 -6.92 23.84
CA GLU A 100 8.60 -7.87 24.96
C GLU A 100 9.73 -8.88 24.80
N ARG A 101 9.90 -9.47 23.61
CA ARG A 101 11.02 -10.38 23.33
C ARG A 101 12.38 -9.70 23.48
N VAL A 102 12.50 -8.43 23.09
CA VAL A 102 13.74 -7.66 23.28
C VAL A 102 13.97 -7.37 24.76
N GLU A 103 12.94 -7.03 25.53
CA GLU A 103 13.03 -6.82 26.98
C GLU A 103 13.37 -8.11 27.73
N ASP A 104 12.87 -9.27 27.28
CA ASP A 104 13.22 -10.58 27.86
C ASP A 104 14.69 -10.97 27.58
N MET A 105 15.23 -10.62 26.40
CA MET A 105 16.60 -10.94 26.02
C MET A 105 17.65 -9.96 26.58
N VAL A 106 17.33 -8.67 26.64
CA VAL A 106 18.27 -7.60 27.01
C VAL A 106 18.09 -7.15 28.47
N GLY A 107 16.97 -7.52 29.10
CA GLY A 107 16.56 -7.05 30.41
C GLY A 107 15.76 -5.74 30.33
N PRO A 108 15.12 -5.33 31.45
CA PRO A 108 14.38 -4.09 31.52
C PRO A 108 15.28 -2.91 31.16
N LYS A 109 14.87 -2.11 30.18
CA LYS A 109 15.58 -0.90 29.81
C LYS A 109 15.77 -0.01 31.04
N GLU A 110 16.96 0.58 31.21
CA GLU A 110 17.22 1.52 32.32
C GLU A 110 16.19 2.67 32.29
N VAL A 111 15.25 2.65 33.23
CA VAL A 111 14.22 3.69 33.35
C VAL A 111 14.73 4.75 34.32
N GLY A 112 14.84 6.01 33.90
CA GLY A 112 15.26 7.10 34.78
C GLY A 112 16.20 8.12 34.13
N ARG A 113 17.06 8.75 34.93
CA ARG A 113 18.01 9.79 34.49
C ARG A 113 19.07 9.22 33.54
N ASP A 114 19.55 8.02 33.79
CA ASP A 114 20.63 7.41 33.00
C ASP A 114 20.13 6.97 31.63
N GLY A 115 18.96 6.32 31.55
CA GLY A 115 18.30 6.03 30.27
C GLY A 115 17.91 7.30 29.48
N MET A 116 17.59 8.41 30.15
CA MET A 116 17.36 9.70 29.47
C MET A 116 18.66 10.30 28.91
N LEU A 117 19.77 10.19 29.63
CA LEU A 117 21.07 10.66 29.18
C LEU A 117 21.61 9.80 28.03
N GLU A 118 21.43 8.49 28.10
CA GLU A 118 21.77 7.56 27.03
C GLU A 118 20.92 7.81 25.78
N LYS A 119 19.59 7.98 25.92
CA LYS A 119 18.72 8.36 24.81
C LYS A 119 19.12 9.70 24.18
N LYS A 120 19.51 10.68 25.00
CA LYS A 120 20.05 11.96 24.50
C LYS A 120 21.38 11.76 23.78
N ARG A 121 22.25 10.88 24.26
CA ARG A 121 23.53 10.54 23.61
C ARG A 121 23.29 9.85 22.27
N ALA A 122 22.46 8.82 22.23
CA ALA A 122 22.08 8.10 21.01
C ALA A 122 21.43 9.03 19.97
N ARG A 123 20.55 9.94 20.41
CA ARG A 123 19.97 10.95 19.51
C ARG A 123 21.03 11.91 18.99
N ARG A 124 21.93 12.42 19.84
CA ARG A 124 23.02 13.30 19.39
C ARG A 124 23.97 12.58 18.42
N GLU A 125 24.21 11.29 18.61
CA GLU A 125 25.05 10.48 17.73
C GLU A 125 24.34 10.17 16.41
N ALA A 126 23.03 9.93 16.42
CA ALA A 126 22.22 9.84 15.21
C ALA A 126 22.19 11.16 14.43
N ASP A 127 21.97 12.28 15.12
CA ASP A 127 21.96 13.61 14.50
C ASP A 127 23.36 13.99 13.98
N ARG A 128 24.43 13.61 14.71
CA ARG A 128 25.82 13.79 14.28
C ARG A 128 26.14 12.91 13.08
N SER A 129 25.80 11.63 13.10
CA SER A 129 26.04 10.72 11.97
C SER A 129 25.24 11.13 10.74
N PHE A 130 24.03 11.67 10.90
CA PHE A 130 23.25 12.23 9.80
C PHE A 130 23.89 13.52 9.24
N ARG A 131 24.45 14.37 10.10
CA ARG A 131 25.15 15.60 9.68
C ARG A 131 26.52 15.30 9.05
N GLU A 132 27.28 14.35 9.59
CA GLU A 132 28.60 13.95 9.09
C GLU A 132 28.51 13.09 7.83
N LYS A 133 27.45 12.30 7.66
CA LYS A 133 27.08 11.70 6.36
C LYS A 133 26.48 12.72 5.36
N GLY A 134 26.63 14.01 5.62
CA GLY A 134 26.04 15.08 4.81
C GLY A 134 26.28 14.86 3.31
N ASP A 135 25.21 15.01 2.52
CA ASP A 135 25.05 14.95 1.05
C ASP A 135 25.64 13.75 0.27
N ASP A 136 26.64 13.04 0.80
CA ASP A 136 27.34 11.91 0.16
C ASP A 136 26.46 10.65 -0.01
N GLY A 137 25.21 10.68 0.43
CA GLY A 137 24.26 9.56 0.33
C GLY A 137 22.96 9.88 -0.40
N PHE A 138 22.75 11.13 -0.84
CA PHE A 138 21.58 11.52 -1.61
C PHE A 138 22.00 12.00 -3.00
N GLU A 139 22.67 11.12 -3.74
CA GLU A 139 22.82 11.23 -5.20
C GLU A 139 21.46 11.03 -5.85
N ALA A 140 20.57 12.01 -5.71
CA ALA A 140 19.40 12.11 -6.56
C ALA A 140 19.89 12.57 -7.93
N ASP A 141 19.75 11.71 -8.94
CA ASP A 141 20.01 12.07 -10.34
C ASP A 141 19.44 13.46 -10.63
N GLU A 142 20.20 14.30 -11.34
CA GLU A 142 19.83 15.68 -11.66
C GLU A 142 18.46 15.76 -12.37
N SER A 143 18.09 14.69 -13.08
CA SER A 143 16.73 14.54 -13.63
C SER A 143 15.66 14.47 -12.54
N THR A 144 15.86 13.70 -11.46
CA THR A 144 14.92 13.61 -10.33
C THR A 144 14.83 14.93 -9.57
N LEU A 145 15.95 15.64 -9.42
CA LEU A 145 16.01 16.93 -8.74
C LEU A 145 15.27 18.04 -9.52
N MET A 146 15.36 18.02 -10.85
CA MET A 146 14.68 18.98 -11.75
C MET A 146 13.22 18.58 -12.10
N GLY A 147 12.63 17.63 -11.37
CA GLY A 147 11.24 17.20 -11.58
C GLY A 147 11.04 16.26 -12.78
N GLY A 148 12.12 15.69 -13.31
CA GLY A 148 12.10 14.53 -14.20
C GLY A 148 11.65 13.28 -13.44
N GLY A 149 10.66 12.59 -13.99
CA GLY A 149 9.99 11.50 -13.26
C GLY A 149 8.67 11.05 -13.87
N ASP A 150 8.03 11.95 -14.63
CA ASP A 150 6.66 11.81 -15.13
C ASP A 150 6.58 11.34 -16.58
N SER A 151 7.71 11.00 -17.21
CA SER A 151 7.68 10.42 -18.55
C SER A 151 7.05 9.01 -18.50
N PHE A 152 6.20 8.69 -19.49
CA PHE A 152 5.48 7.41 -19.52
C PHE A 152 6.42 6.19 -19.45
N ARG A 153 7.57 6.28 -20.13
CA ARG A 153 8.60 5.22 -20.13
C ARG A 153 9.18 5.00 -18.74
N GLU A 154 9.45 6.07 -18.00
CA GLU A 154 9.99 6.00 -16.66
C GLU A 154 8.96 5.49 -15.65
N ARG A 155 7.69 5.85 -15.81
CA ARG A 155 6.60 5.27 -15.01
C ARG A 155 6.45 3.77 -15.24
N LEU A 156 6.64 3.31 -16.48
CA LEU A 156 6.64 1.89 -16.82
C LEU A 156 7.85 1.17 -16.19
N ALA A 157 9.05 1.75 -16.29
CA ALA A 157 10.25 1.22 -15.66
C ALA A 157 10.11 1.14 -14.13
N LYS A 158 9.56 2.18 -13.48
CA LYS A 158 9.27 2.18 -12.03
C LYS A 158 8.28 1.09 -11.65
N ARG A 159 7.22 0.89 -12.45
CA ARG A 159 6.25 -0.19 -12.22
C ARG A 159 6.90 -1.56 -12.35
N ASP A 160 7.70 -1.78 -13.38
CA ASP A 160 8.31 -3.07 -13.65
C ASP A 160 9.43 -3.38 -12.63
N ALA A 161 10.20 -2.37 -12.20
CA ALA A 161 11.14 -2.49 -11.08
C ALA A 161 10.42 -2.79 -9.75
N ALA A 162 9.27 -2.15 -9.49
CA ALA A 162 8.47 -2.46 -8.30
C ALA A 162 7.92 -3.91 -8.34
N ARG A 163 7.49 -4.38 -9.51
CA ARG A 163 7.07 -5.78 -9.70
C ARG A 163 8.21 -6.75 -9.44
N LYS A 164 9.39 -6.52 -10.04
CA LYS A 164 10.60 -7.32 -9.81
C LYS A 164 10.95 -7.41 -8.32
N ARG A 165 10.96 -6.28 -7.60
CA ARG A 165 11.22 -6.27 -6.14
C ARG A 165 10.21 -7.08 -5.35
N VAL A 166 8.94 -7.11 -5.78
CA VAL A 166 7.89 -7.90 -5.11
C VAL A 166 8.07 -9.38 -5.43
N GLU A 167 8.40 -9.72 -6.68
CA GLU A 167 8.72 -11.08 -7.10
C GLU A 167 9.94 -11.61 -6.36
N GLU A 168 11.04 -10.86 -6.31
CA GLU A 168 12.24 -11.19 -5.54
C GLU A 168 11.94 -11.39 -4.05
N LYS A 169 11.10 -10.55 -3.44
CA LYS A 169 10.68 -10.75 -2.04
C LYS A 169 9.81 -11.99 -1.83
N LYS A 170 9.02 -12.36 -2.84
CA LYS A 170 8.10 -13.50 -2.78
C LYS A 170 8.82 -14.83 -3.07
N PHE A 171 9.73 -14.83 -4.03
CA PHE A 171 10.43 -16.01 -4.52
C PHE A 171 11.82 -16.17 -3.92
N GLY A 172 12.54 -15.10 -3.59
CA GLY A 172 13.88 -15.14 -3.00
C GLY A 172 14.02 -16.06 -1.77
N PRO A 173 13.22 -15.89 -0.70
CA PRO A 173 13.33 -16.77 0.46
C PRO A 173 12.87 -18.21 0.18
N ARG A 174 12.14 -18.45 -0.91
CA ARG A 174 11.74 -19.79 -1.35
C ARG A 174 12.84 -20.44 -2.18
N GLU A 175 13.42 -19.71 -3.12
CA GLU A 175 14.55 -20.14 -3.95
C GLU A 175 15.79 -20.42 -3.10
N GLU A 176 16.08 -19.60 -2.09
CA GLU A 176 17.17 -19.82 -1.15
C GLU A 176 16.97 -21.11 -0.33
N ARG A 177 15.74 -21.38 0.12
CA ARG A 177 15.39 -22.64 0.81
C ARG A 177 15.46 -23.85 -0.11
N GLU A 178 15.01 -23.70 -1.36
CA GLU A 178 15.08 -24.77 -2.37
C GLU A 178 16.55 -25.05 -2.76
N ALA A 179 17.40 -24.03 -2.87
CA ALA A 179 18.84 -24.17 -3.08
C ALA A 179 19.51 -24.89 -1.90
N ALA A 180 19.25 -24.46 -0.66
CA ALA A 180 19.83 -25.08 0.54
C ALA A 180 19.40 -26.56 0.72
N THR A 181 18.17 -26.90 0.33
CA THR A 181 17.71 -28.31 0.37
C THR A 181 18.34 -29.16 -0.74
N ARG A 182 18.56 -28.60 -1.94
CA ARG A 182 19.30 -29.25 -3.03
C ARG A 182 20.76 -29.50 -2.66
N GLU A 183 21.45 -28.50 -2.12
CA GLU A 183 22.83 -28.64 -1.65
C GLU A 183 22.99 -29.73 -0.59
N ARG A 184 22.06 -29.80 0.38
CA ARG A 184 22.05 -30.88 1.38
C ARG A 184 21.85 -32.26 0.74
N ALA A 185 20.95 -32.37 -0.23
CA ALA A 185 20.72 -33.62 -0.94
C ALA A 185 21.96 -34.05 -1.75
N ASP A 186 22.65 -33.10 -2.38
CA ASP A 186 23.87 -33.39 -3.13
C ASP A 186 25.04 -33.80 -2.23
N VAL A 187 25.18 -33.19 -1.05
CA VAL A 187 26.17 -33.61 -0.03
C VAL A 187 25.90 -35.05 0.43
N ILE A 188 24.63 -35.42 0.65
CA ILE A 188 24.28 -36.80 1.04
C ILE A 188 24.61 -37.76 -0.10
N ARG A 189 24.21 -37.45 -1.34
CA ARG A 189 24.54 -38.28 -2.52
C ARG A 189 26.04 -38.44 -2.73
N GLN A 190 26.84 -37.41 -2.49
CA GLN A 190 28.29 -37.49 -2.58
C GLN A 190 28.89 -38.40 -1.50
N LYS A 191 28.38 -38.31 -0.26
CA LYS A 191 28.78 -39.21 0.82
C LYS A 191 28.40 -40.66 0.51
N ASP A 192 27.20 -40.90 0.00
CA ASP A 192 26.72 -42.24 -0.36
C ASP A 192 27.51 -42.84 -1.53
N ARG A 193 27.93 -42.00 -2.50
CA ARG A 193 28.84 -42.45 -3.57
C ARG A 193 30.21 -42.82 -3.03
N ALA A 194 30.80 -41.98 -2.16
CA ALA A 194 32.11 -42.26 -1.57
C ALA A 194 32.11 -43.54 -0.72
N THR A 195 31.03 -43.80 0.02
CA THR A 195 30.90 -45.04 0.80
C THR A 195 30.70 -46.26 -0.10
N MET A 196 29.86 -46.16 -1.14
CA MET A 196 29.71 -47.20 -2.16
C MET A 196 31.05 -47.53 -2.84
N ASP A 197 31.84 -46.52 -3.21
CA ASP A 197 33.16 -46.72 -3.84
C ASP A 197 34.14 -47.42 -2.89
N MET A 198 34.16 -47.04 -1.62
CA MET A 198 34.96 -47.72 -0.59
C MET A 198 34.55 -49.18 -0.41
N PHE A 199 33.24 -49.47 -0.39
CA PHE A 199 32.73 -50.84 -0.29
C PHE A 199 33.05 -51.66 -1.53
N MET A 200 32.96 -51.07 -2.73
CA MET A 200 33.36 -51.72 -3.98
C MET A 200 34.86 -52.04 -3.99
N GLN A 201 35.71 -51.16 -3.46
CA GLN A 201 37.15 -51.42 -3.33
C GLN A 201 37.44 -52.57 -2.35
N MET A 202 36.85 -52.56 -1.15
CA MET A 202 37.03 -53.66 -0.19
C MET A 202 36.49 -55.00 -0.71
N ALA A 203 35.36 -54.98 -1.43
CA ALA A 203 34.81 -56.19 -2.04
C ALA A 203 35.73 -56.73 -3.14
N LYS A 204 36.32 -55.84 -3.95
CA LYS A 204 37.30 -56.21 -4.98
C LYS A 204 38.59 -56.77 -4.39
N GLU A 205 39.04 -56.28 -3.24
CA GLU A 205 40.20 -56.84 -2.53
C GLU A 205 39.93 -58.21 -1.87
N LYS A 206 38.68 -58.47 -1.47
CA LYS A 206 38.31 -59.73 -0.80
C LYS A 206 37.84 -60.84 -1.74
N PHE A 207 37.26 -60.47 -2.88
CA PHE A 207 36.60 -61.42 -3.79
C PHE A 207 37.08 -61.33 -5.25
N GLY A 208 38.06 -60.47 -5.55
CA GLY A 208 38.76 -60.40 -6.84
C GLY A 208 40.18 -60.94 -6.74
#